data_AF-A0A947YQQ0-F1
#
_entry.id   AF-A0A947YQQ0-F1
#
_cell.length_a   1.000
_cell.length_b   1.000
_cell.length_c   1.000
_cell.angle_alpha   90.00
_cell.angle_beta   90.00
_cell.angle_gamma   90.00
#
_symmetry.space_group_name_H-M   'P 1'
#
loop_
_entity.id
_entity.type
_entity.pdbx_description
1 polymer ?
#
loop_
_entity_poly.entity_id
_entity_poly.type
_entity_poly.pdbx_seq_one_letter_code
_entity_poly.pdbx_strand_id
1 'polypeptide(L)' 'MNQTQVLKKLGGEKRLEQAFKLSSFVRELSLRNIQLLYPHLSKKDQLMKLQERMRYG' A
#
# COMPACT_ATOMS: atom_id res chain seq x y z
N MET A 1 -10.47 1.30 19.52
CA MET A 1 -9.19 1.82 20.06
C MET A 1 -8.43 2.52 18.95
N ASN A 2 -8.05 3.79 19.10
CA ASN A 2 -7.28 4.52 18.09
C ASN A 2 -5.84 3.96 18.06
N GLN A 3 -5.40 3.39 16.93
CA GLN A 3 -4.10 2.72 16.82
C GLN A 3 -2.91 3.68 17.08
N THR A 4 -3.07 4.97 16.81
CA THR A 4 -2.07 6.00 17.14
C THR A 4 -1.93 6.18 18.66
N GLN A 5 -3.02 5.99 19.42
CA GLN A 5 -2.98 6.01 20.89
C GLN A 5 -2.32 4.74 21.46
N VAL A 6 -2.43 3.60 20.77
CA VAL A 6 -1.75 2.36 21.14
C VAL A 6 -0.24 2.53 21.03
N LEU A 7 0.26 3.17 19.97
CA LEU A 7 1.69 3.48 19.81
C LEU A 7 2.25 4.37 20.92
N LYS A 8 1.46 5.32 21.43
CA LYS A 8 1.88 6.21 22.53
C LYS A 8 2.01 5.46 23.87
N LYS A 9 1.36 4.30 24.02
CA LYS A 9 1.40 3.46 25.23
C LYS A 9 2.46 2.36 25.16
N LEU A 10 3.07 2.13 24.00
CA LEU A 10 4.10 1.11 23.80
C LEU A 10 5.49 1.74 23.85
N GLY A 11 6.44 1.07 24.51
CA GLY A 11 7.85 1.44 24.53
C GLY A 11 8.72 0.52 23.67
N GLY A 12 9.87 1.02 23.22
CA GLY A 12 10.91 0.23 22.56
C GLY A 12 10.47 -0.53 21.31
N GLU A 13 10.92 -1.77 21.17
CA GLU A 13 10.71 -2.63 19.99
C GLU A 13 9.22 -2.86 19.67
N LYS A 14 8.37 -3.02 20.69
CA LYS A 14 6.91 -3.23 20.49
C LYS A 14 6.24 -2.02 19.83
N ARG A 15 6.74 -0.81 20.09
CA ARG A 15 6.26 0.41 19.42
C ARG A 15 6.69 0.43 17.96
N LEU A 16 7.92 0.03 17.67
CA LEU A 16 8.45 -0.02 16.30
C LEU A 16 7.69 -1.06 15.47
N GLU A 17 7.48 -2.27 16.01
CA GLU A 17 6.72 -3.33 15.33
C GLU A 17 5.30 -2.88 14.97
N GLN A 18 4.61 -2.22 15.91
CA GLN A 18 3.27 -1.69 15.66
C GLN A 18 3.28 -0.51 14.66
N ALA A 19 4.32 0.32 14.67
CA ALA A 19 4.46 1.42 13.70
C ALA A 19 4.67 0.87 12.28
N PHE A 20 5.45 -0.21 12.13
CA PHE A 20 5.62 -0.91 10.85
C PHE A 20 4.31 -1.56 10.36
N LYS A 21 3.54 -2.19 11.24
CA LYS A 21 2.23 -2.76 10.88
C LYS A 21 1.27 -1.67 10.40
N LEU A 22 1.23 -0.53 11.10
CA LEU A 22 0.44 0.64 10.73
C LEU A 22 0.86 1.22 9.37
N SER A 23 2.16 1.36 9.10
CA SER A 23 2.64 1.90 7.83
C SER A 23 2.31 0.99 6.66
N SER A 24 2.43 -0.34 6.83
CA SER A 24 2.02 -1.33 5.82
C SER A 24 0.53 -1.21 5.51
N PHE A 25 -0.30 -1.11 6.54
CA PHE A 25 -1.75 -0.96 6.39
C PHE A 25 -2.12 0.33 5.64
N VAL A 26 -1.52 1.47 6.01
CA VAL A 26 -1.75 2.76 5.33
C VAL A 26 -1.32 2.70 3.86
N ARG A 27 -0.20 2.04 3.57
CA ARG A 27 0.28 1.84 2.20
C ARG A 27 -0.72 1.03 1.37
N GLU A 28 -1.22 -0.09 1.90
CA GLU A 28 -2.23 -0.91 1.22
C GLU A 28 -3.54 -0.15 0.98
N LEU A 29 -4.02 0.60 1.98
CA LEU A 29 -5.18 1.46 1.85
C LEU A 29 -5.00 2.52 0.76
N SER A 30 -3.83 3.16 0.72
CA SER A 30 -3.51 4.17 -0.28
C SER A 30 -3.49 3.56 -1.68
N LEU A 31 -2.91 2.38 -1.85
CA LEU A 31 -2.91 1.67 -3.14
C LEU A 31 -4.33 1.29 -3.58
N ARG A 32 -5.17 0.77 -2.68
CA ARG A 32 -6.57 0.46 -2.98
C ARG A 32 -7.37 1.72 -3.34
N ASN A 33 -7.17 2.81 -2.63
CA ASN A 33 -7.83 4.08 -2.91
C ASN A 33 -7.42 4.64 -4.28
N ILE A 34 -6.13 4.57 -4.63
CA ILE A 34 -5.65 4.96 -5.96
C ILE A 34 -6.28 4.08 -7.04
N GLN A 35 -6.38 2.76 -6.83
CA GLN A 35 -7.05 1.85 -7.77
C GLN A 35 -8.55 2.16 -7.94
N LEU A 36 -9.23 2.52 -6.85
CA LEU A 36 -10.65 2.89 -6.86
C LEU A 36 -10.90 4.23 -7.54
N LEU A 37 -10.09 5.24 -7.24
CA LEU A 37 -10.24 6.60 -7.78
C LEU A 37 -9.75 6.70 -9.22
N TYR A 38 -8.73 5.92 -9.58
CA TYR A 38 -8.09 5.96 -10.89
C TYR A 38 -7.98 4.55 -11.50
N PRO A 39 -9.12 3.88 -11.76
CA PRO A 39 -9.14 2.50 -12.28
C PRO A 39 -8.49 2.39 -13.66
N HIS A 40 -8.45 3.50 -14.41
CA HIS A 40 -7.78 3.58 -15.71
C HIS A 40 -6.25 3.52 -15.59
N LEU A 41 -5.64 3.95 -14.48
CA LEU A 41 -4.20 3.81 -14.27
C LEU A 41 -3.81 2.34 -14.08
N SER A 42 -4.63 1.56 -13.37
CA SER A 42 -4.43 0.11 -13.24
C SER A 42 -4.51 -0.60 -14.60
N LYS A 43 -5.45 -0.18 -15.46
CA LYS A 43 -5.54 -0.69 -16.84
C LYS A 43 -4.37 -0.24 -17.71
N LYS A 44 -3.87 0.99 -17.56
CA LYS A 44 -2.71 1.50 -18.29
C LYS A 44 -1.44 0.72 -17.98
N ASP A 45 -1.20 0.40 -16.70
CA ASP A 45 -0.06 -0.44 -16.29
C ASP A 45 -0.18 -1.87 -16.85
N GLN A 46 -1.38 -2.44 -16.86
CA GLN A 46 -1.63 -3.75 -17.49
C GLN A 46 -1.40 -3.72 -19.00
N LEU A 47 -1.82 -2.66 -19.69
CA LEU A 47 -1.59 -2.44 -21.11
C LEU A 47 -0.10 -2.30 -21.44
N MET A 48 0.66 -1.55 -20.63
CA MET A 48 2.11 -1.44 -20.82
C MET A 48 2.80 -2.79 -20.64
N LYS A 49 2.46 -3.54 -19.58
CA LYS A 49 3.02 -4.89 -19.37
C LYS A 49 2.67 -5.87 -20.49
N LEU A 50 1.46 -5.77 -21.06
CA LEU A 50 1.05 -6.57 -22.21
C LEU A 50 1.84 -6.18 -23.46
N GLN A 51 2.04 -4.89 -23.69
CA GLN A 51 2.81 -4.37 -24.82
C GLN A 51 4.28 -4.80 -24.75
N GLU A 52 4.90 -4.78 -23.57
CA GLU A 52 6.26 -5.29 -23.37
C GLU A 52 6.36 -6.79 -23.69
N ARG A 53 5.39 -7.60 -23.23
CA ARG A 53 5.33 -9.03 -23.55
C ARG A 53 5.16 -9.30 -25.04
N MET A 54 4.35 -8.51 -25.75
CA MET A 54 4.16 -8.66 -27.20
C MET A 54 5.38 -8.22 -28.02
N ARG A 55 6.25 -7.37 -27.47
CA ARG A 55 7.42 -6.82 -28.16
C ARG A 55 8.67 -7.69 -28.00
N TYR A 56 8.76 -8.42 -26.89
CA TYR A 56 9.94 -9.21 -26.52
C TYR A 56 9.62 -10.71 -26.30
N GLY A 57 8.40 -11.15 -26.58
CA GLY A 57 7.94 -12.54 -26.49
C GLY A 57 7.73 -13.19 -27.84
#